data_AF-A0A6A6X4D2-F1
#
_entry.id   AF-A0A6A6X4D2-F1
#
_cell.length_a   1.000
_cell.length_b   1.000
_cell.length_c   1.000
_cell.angle_alpha   90.00
_cell.angle_beta   90.00
_cell.angle_gamma   90.00
#
_symmetry.space_group_name_H-M   'P 1'
#
loop_
_entity.id
_entity.type
_entity.pdbx_description
1 polymer ?
#
loop_
_entity_poly.entity_id
_entity_poly.type
_entity_poly.pdbx_seq_one_letter_code
_entity_poly.pdbx_strand_id
1 'polypeptide(L)'
;MLVFLPPLLIALTISIVLFIIEQLTISLLNSQKGTVDFYDAFSEGLFGVGIHLNTTPTTLILCTSIVTAILSVLAALSFWKLRAGHEKKARFWASTNIIVTLGNMALAIACMAVSFRAQEGVGSGDLLDLIPIKAPTRETILCALDSAEGRQFWASAGCGLARTGRWMLVPLIIFSVVNVVLCLWQIAERGGAEWLFGGKKRSEEKQLGEYVSERL
;
A
#
# COMPACT_ATOMS: atom_id res chain seq x y z
N MET A 1 24.32 5.56 2.94
CA MET A 1 23.30 5.02 3.87
C MET A 1 22.24 6.04 4.30
N LEU A 2 22.54 7.35 4.40
CA LEU A 2 21.50 8.37 4.67
C LEU A 2 20.39 8.41 3.61
N VAL A 3 20.70 7.98 2.38
CA VAL A 3 19.79 7.95 1.21
C VAL A 3 18.63 6.96 1.37
N PHE A 4 18.73 5.95 2.25
CA PHE A 4 17.72 4.88 2.37
C PHE A 4 16.63 5.18 3.40
N LEU A 5 16.88 6.10 4.33
CA LEU A 5 15.92 6.45 5.38
C LEU A 5 14.70 7.24 4.84
N PRO A 6 14.88 8.24 3.95
CA PRO A 6 13.75 9.02 3.43
C PRO A 6 12.63 8.19 2.77
N PRO A 7 12.89 7.26 1.82
CA PRO A 7 11.81 6.52 1.18
C PRO A 7 11.07 5.58 2.14
N LEU A 8 11.73 5.07 3.19
CA LEU A 8 11.09 4.28 4.25
C LEU A 8 10.18 5.13 5.13
N LEU A 9 10.63 6.33 5.52
CA LEU A 9 9.81 7.26 6.29
C LEU A 9 8.60 7.75 5.49
N ILE A 10 8.77 7.99 4.19
CA ILE A 10 7.66 8.36 3.30
C ILE A 10 6.68 7.19 3.15
N ALA A 11 7.16 5.96 2.92
CA ALA A 11 6.30 4.79 2.85
C ALA A 11 5.50 4.58 4.15
N LEU A 12 6.16 4.71 5.32
CA LEU A 12 5.52 4.61 6.63
C LEU A 12 4.44 5.68 6.83
N THR A 13 4.75 6.94 6.50
CA THR A 13 3.78 8.05 6.65
C THR A 13 2.59 7.87 5.72
N ILE A 14 2.80 7.46 4.46
CA ILE A 14 1.70 7.14 3.53
C ILE A 14 0.84 6.00 4.09
N SER A 15 1.44 4.94 4.65
CA SER A 15 0.66 3.85 5.26
C SER A 15 -0.20 4.30 6.44
N ILE A 16 0.32 5.17 7.31
CA ILE A 16 -0.44 5.73 8.43
C ILE A 16 -1.60 6.60 7.91
N VAL A 17 -1.34 7.46 6.93
CA VAL A 17 -2.38 8.32 6.33
C VAL A 17 -3.46 7.48 5.65
N LEU A 18 -3.08 6.45 4.90
CA LEU A 18 -4.02 5.49 4.31
C LEU A 18 -4.90 4.82 5.37
N PHE A 19 -4.31 4.35 6.46
CA PHE A 19 -5.06 3.75 7.56
C PHE A 19 -6.08 4.73 8.16
N ILE A 20 -5.67 5.98 8.40
CA ILE A 20 -6.55 7.02 8.96
C ILE A 20 -7.69 7.33 7.98
N ILE A 21 -7.39 7.53 6.69
CA ILE A 21 -8.41 7.82 5.66
C ILE A 21 -9.44 6.70 5.58
N GLU A 22 -9.00 5.44 5.57
CA GLU A 22 -9.92 4.30 5.54
C GLU A 22 -10.80 4.29 6.80
N GLN A 23 -10.21 4.41 8.00
CA GLN A 23 -10.97 4.42 9.25
C GLN A 23 -11.98 5.57 9.34
N LEU A 24 -11.62 6.77 8.87
CA LEU A 24 -12.54 7.90 8.77
C LEU A 24 -13.69 7.59 7.80
N THR A 25 -13.40 6.98 6.65
CA THR A 25 -14.42 6.58 5.67
C THR A 25 -15.38 5.54 6.26
N ILE A 26 -14.87 4.55 7.01
CA ILE A 26 -15.71 3.57 7.74
C ILE A 26 -16.60 4.27 8.76
N SER A 27 -16.01 5.18 9.54
CA SER A 27 -16.69 5.87 10.64
C SER A 27 -17.79 6.81 10.11
N LEU A 28 -17.51 7.56 9.04
CA LEU A 28 -18.49 8.40 8.36
C LEU A 28 -19.67 7.57 7.86
N LEU A 29 -19.40 6.46 7.14
CA LEU A 29 -20.45 5.60 6.63
C LEU A 29 -21.29 4.99 7.77
N ASN A 30 -20.66 4.54 8.85
CA ASN A 30 -21.36 3.98 10.01
C ASN A 30 -22.20 5.04 10.75
N SER A 31 -21.75 6.30 10.81
CA SER A 31 -22.49 7.38 11.46
C SER A 31 -23.81 7.70 10.77
N GLN A 32 -23.87 7.50 9.45
CA GLN A 32 -25.04 7.81 8.63
C GLN A 32 -26.01 6.64 8.48
N LYS A 33 -25.68 5.44 8.97
CA LYS A 33 -26.55 4.25 8.92
C LYS A 33 -27.89 4.42 9.64
N GLY A 34 -28.01 5.41 10.53
CA GLY A 34 -29.27 5.73 11.22
C GLY A 34 -29.94 7.01 10.75
N THR A 35 -29.37 7.73 9.77
CA THR A 35 -29.87 9.03 9.29
C THR A 35 -30.27 8.94 7.82
N VAL A 36 -29.53 8.16 7.04
CA VAL A 36 -29.92 7.70 5.72
C VAL A 36 -30.67 6.41 5.93
N ASP A 37 -31.95 6.52 6.33
CA ASP A 37 -32.85 5.43 6.02
C ASP A 37 -32.77 5.26 4.50
N PHE A 38 -32.32 4.10 4.02
CA PHE A 38 -32.48 3.72 2.61
C PHE A 38 -33.99 3.49 2.27
N TYR A 39 -34.89 4.19 2.96
CA TYR A 39 -36.31 4.34 2.69
C TYR A 39 -36.49 5.55 1.77
N ASP A 40 -36.70 5.28 0.48
CA ASP A 40 -37.95 5.64 -0.22
C ASP A 40 -37.91 5.37 -1.73
N ALA A 41 -36.85 4.78 -2.28
CA ALA A 41 -36.92 4.24 -3.66
C ALA A 41 -37.60 2.86 -3.76
N PHE A 42 -37.96 2.25 -2.61
CA PHE A 42 -38.59 0.92 -2.51
C PHE A 42 -39.91 0.94 -1.70
N SER A 43 -40.48 2.13 -1.45
CA SER A 43 -41.66 2.33 -0.61
C SER A 43 -42.99 2.19 -1.35
N GLU A 44 -43.02 1.36 -2.39
CA GLU A 44 -44.25 0.74 -2.88
C GLU A 44 -44.02 -0.76 -3.06
N GLY A 45 -43.80 -1.48 -1.94
CA GLY A 45 -43.99 -2.93 -1.90
C GLY A 45 -42.82 -3.77 -1.38
N LEU A 46 -42.76 -3.92 -0.05
CA LEU A 46 -42.55 -5.20 0.64
C LEU A 46 -41.23 -6.00 0.50
N PHE A 47 -40.11 -5.43 0.04
CA PHE A 47 -38.82 -6.10 0.16
C PHE A 47 -37.73 -5.14 0.65
N GLY A 48 -37.33 -5.28 1.92
CA GLY A 48 -36.10 -4.71 2.43
C GLY A 48 -34.92 -5.38 1.74
N VAL A 49 -34.48 -4.82 0.61
CA VAL A 49 -33.30 -5.30 -0.10
C VAL A 49 -32.07 -4.89 0.72
N GLY A 50 -31.54 -5.83 1.48
CA GLY A 50 -30.27 -5.64 2.18
C GLY A 50 -29.15 -5.42 1.17
N ILE A 51 -28.61 -4.20 1.08
CA ILE A 51 -27.47 -3.91 0.24
C ILE A 51 -26.24 -4.58 0.84
N HIS A 52 -25.82 -5.69 0.27
CA HIS A 52 -24.56 -6.34 0.63
C HIS A 52 -23.39 -5.53 0.06
N LEU A 53 -22.72 -4.77 0.93
CA LEU A 53 -21.50 -4.06 0.57
C LEU A 53 -20.33 -5.01 0.39
N ASN A 54 -19.61 -4.86 -0.72
CA ASN A 54 -18.33 -5.54 -0.90
C ASN A 54 -17.27 -4.85 -0.04
N THR A 55 -16.88 -5.48 1.08
CA THR A 55 -15.86 -4.99 2.00
C THR A 55 -14.45 -5.43 1.64
N THR A 56 -14.27 -6.29 0.63
CA THR A 56 -12.97 -6.81 0.21
C THR A 56 -11.92 -5.73 -0.07
N PRO A 57 -12.17 -4.68 -0.90
CA PRO A 57 -11.15 -3.68 -1.19
C PRO A 57 -10.73 -2.91 0.06
N THR A 58 -11.67 -2.50 0.91
CA THR A 58 -11.39 -1.80 2.17
C THR A 58 -10.57 -2.64 3.13
N THR A 59 -10.94 -3.91 3.32
CA THR A 59 -10.19 -4.83 4.18
C THR A 59 -8.77 -5.03 3.65
N LEU A 60 -8.59 -5.15 2.33
CA LEU A 60 -7.27 -5.27 1.72
C LEU A 60 -6.41 -4.03 1.90
N ILE A 61 -6.97 -2.82 1.72
CA ILE A 61 -6.21 -1.57 1.93
C ILE A 61 -5.80 -1.44 3.40
N LEU A 62 -6.70 -1.75 4.34
CA LEU A 62 -6.38 -1.75 5.77
C LEU A 62 -5.28 -2.76 6.11
N CYS A 63 -5.41 -4.02 5.69
CA CYS A 63 -4.38 -5.04 5.91
C CYS A 63 -3.05 -4.62 5.28
N THR A 64 -3.07 -4.08 4.07
CA THR A 64 -1.87 -3.61 3.37
C THR A 64 -1.20 -2.48 4.14
N SER A 65 -1.95 -1.49 4.63
CA SER A 65 -1.39 -0.38 5.41
C SER A 65 -0.66 -0.85 6.67
N ILE A 66 -1.25 -1.79 7.42
CA ILE A 66 -0.64 -2.36 8.65
C ILE A 66 0.61 -3.17 8.31
N VAL A 67 0.51 -4.06 7.31
CA VAL A 67 1.65 -4.90 6.89
C VAL A 67 2.79 -4.03 6.37
N THR A 68 2.52 -3.04 5.51
CA THR A 68 3.53 -2.13 4.98
C THR A 68 4.20 -1.32 6.09
N ALA A 69 3.46 -0.87 7.11
CA ALA A 69 4.05 -0.20 8.26
C ALA A 69 5.03 -1.11 9.02
N ILE A 70 4.63 -2.36 9.31
CA ILE A 70 5.50 -3.35 9.97
C ILE A 70 6.75 -3.64 9.12
N LEU A 71 6.57 -3.89 7.82
CA LEU A 71 7.65 -4.15 6.88
C LEU A 71 8.62 -2.96 6.78
N SER A 72 8.12 -1.73 6.83
CA SER A 72 8.95 -0.51 6.81
C SER A 72 9.82 -0.40 8.06
N VAL A 73 9.29 -0.74 9.24
CA VAL A 73 10.07 -0.79 10.49
C VAL A 73 11.13 -1.90 10.43
N LEU A 74 10.77 -3.09 9.94
CA LEU A 74 11.72 -4.20 9.77
C LEU A 74 12.85 -3.85 8.79
N ALA A 75 12.53 -3.16 7.69
CA ALA A 75 13.52 -2.66 6.73
C ALA A 75 14.46 -1.66 7.41
N ALA A 76 13.94 -0.68 8.15
CA ALA A 76 14.74 0.30 8.89
C ALA A 76 15.68 -0.37 9.92
N LEU A 77 15.18 -1.34 10.68
CA LEU A 77 15.99 -2.13 11.62
C LEU A 77 17.06 -2.97 10.91
N SER A 78 16.74 -3.53 9.75
CA SER A 78 17.70 -4.29 8.93
C SER A 78 18.85 -3.39 8.47
N PHE A 79 18.54 -2.19 7.98
CA PHE A 79 19.56 -1.19 7.62
C PHE A 79 20.41 -0.75 8.82
N TRP A 80 19.79 -0.56 9.98
CA TRP A 80 20.51 -0.24 11.21
C TRP A 80 21.48 -1.34 11.61
N LYS A 81 21.06 -2.61 11.55
CA LYS A 81 21.90 -3.77 11.90
C LYS A 81 22.98 -4.05 10.86
N LEU A 82 22.74 -3.74 9.58
CA LEU A 82 23.75 -3.80 8.52
C LEU A 82 24.96 -2.90 8.80
N ARG A 83 24.78 -1.83 9.59
CA ARG A 83 25.88 -0.96 10.05
C ARG A 83 26.79 -1.61 11.08
N ALA A 84 26.26 -2.51 11.91
CA ALA A 84 26.98 -3.06 13.07
C ALA A 84 27.98 -4.20 12.76
N GLY A 85 28.24 -4.48 11.49
CA GLY A 85 29.49 -5.12 11.05
C GLY A 85 29.75 -6.56 11.50
N HIS A 86 29.07 -7.53 10.90
CA HIS A 86 29.54 -8.92 10.79
C HIS A 86 29.08 -9.50 9.45
N GLU A 87 29.97 -10.10 8.66
CA GLU A 87 29.66 -10.51 7.28
C GLU A 87 28.48 -11.48 7.17
N LYS A 88 28.45 -12.53 7.99
CA LYS A 88 27.34 -13.51 7.98
C LYS A 88 26.01 -12.86 8.36
N LYS A 89 26.01 -11.99 9.38
CA LYS A 89 24.81 -11.26 9.80
C LYS A 89 24.38 -10.25 8.73
N ALA A 90 25.33 -9.57 8.08
CA ALA A 90 25.05 -8.61 7.01
C ALA A 90 24.37 -9.27 5.81
N ARG A 91 24.77 -10.49 5.43
CA ARG A 91 24.08 -11.26 4.37
C ARG A 91 22.63 -11.56 4.72
N PHE A 92 22.40 -12.06 5.94
CA PHE A 92 21.05 -12.35 6.43
C PHE A 92 20.15 -11.10 6.45
N TRP A 93 20.66 -9.97 6.94
CA TRP A 93 19.91 -8.72 6.97
C TRP A 93 19.68 -8.15 5.57
N ALA A 94 20.65 -8.28 4.65
CA ALA A 94 20.48 -7.87 3.26
C ALA A 94 19.42 -8.73 2.55
N SER A 95 19.45 -10.06 2.70
CA SER A 95 18.45 -10.95 2.11
C SER A 95 17.06 -10.69 2.68
N THR A 96 16.96 -10.48 4.00
CA THR A 96 15.69 -10.15 4.66
C THR A 96 15.12 -8.86 4.09
N ASN A 97 15.95 -7.83 3.89
CA ASN A 97 15.51 -6.54 3.39
C ASN A 97 15.00 -6.61 1.93
N ILE A 98 15.65 -7.41 1.08
CA ILE A 98 15.15 -7.69 -0.29
C ILE A 98 13.77 -8.34 -0.24
N ILE A 99 13.63 -9.39 0.58
CA ILE A 99 12.37 -10.13 0.71
C ILE A 99 11.25 -9.21 1.19
N VAL A 100 11.54 -8.40 2.21
CA VAL A 100 10.61 -7.43 2.79
C VAL A 100 10.18 -6.38 1.76
N THR A 101 11.12 -5.79 1.03
CA THR A 101 10.82 -4.74 0.03
C THR A 101 10.09 -5.30 -1.20
N LEU A 102 10.49 -6.47 -1.71
CA LEU A 102 9.78 -7.17 -2.78
C LEU A 102 8.37 -7.59 -2.35
N GLY A 103 8.23 -8.12 -1.13
CA GLY A 103 6.93 -8.48 -0.56
C GLY A 103 6.01 -7.27 -0.45
N ASN A 104 6.54 -6.13 0.01
CA ASN A 104 5.78 -4.89 0.08
C ASN A 104 5.36 -4.38 -1.32
N MET A 105 6.25 -4.44 -2.30
CA MET A 105 5.95 -4.08 -3.70
C MET A 105 4.84 -4.98 -4.27
N ALA A 106 4.98 -6.30 -4.13
CA ALA A 106 3.99 -7.26 -4.61
C ALA A 106 2.63 -7.06 -3.93
N LEU A 107 2.61 -6.83 -2.62
CA LEU A 107 1.39 -6.56 -1.86
C LEU A 107 0.70 -5.28 -2.33
N ALA A 108 1.45 -4.19 -2.52
CA ALA A 108 0.90 -2.92 -2.99
C ALA A 108 0.32 -3.04 -4.42
N ILE A 109 1.02 -3.72 -5.33
CA ILE A 109 0.54 -3.98 -6.70
C ILE A 109 -0.73 -4.85 -6.67
N ALA A 110 -0.74 -5.92 -5.88
CA ALA A 110 -1.90 -6.79 -5.75
C ALA A 110 -3.11 -6.05 -5.17
N CYS A 111 -2.91 -5.24 -4.13
CA CYS A 111 -3.94 -4.39 -3.53
C CYS A 111 -4.50 -3.39 -4.55
N MET A 112 -3.64 -2.76 -5.35
CA MET A 112 -4.06 -1.84 -6.41
C MET A 112 -4.86 -2.58 -7.48
N ALA A 113 -4.36 -3.70 -8.00
CA ALA A 113 -5.05 -4.48 -9.04
C ALA A 113 -6.46 -4.92 -8.58
N VAL A 114 -6.60 -5.40 -7.35
CA VAL A 114 -7.91 -5.78 -6.79
C VAL A 114 -8.81 -4.57 -6.61
N SER A 115 -8.29 -3.48 -6.06
CA SER A 115 -9.07 -2.25 -5.83
C SER A 115 -9.58 -1.63 -7.12
N PHE A 116 -8.78 -1.63 -8.19
CA PHE A 116 -9.19 -1.12 -9.50
C PHE A 116 -10.17 -2.06 -10.22
N ARG A 117 -9.92 -3.38 -10.21
CA ARG A 117 -10.86 -4.36 -10.78
C ARG A 117 -12.21 -4.40 -10.07
N ALA A 118 -12.25 -4.06 -8.79
CA ALA A 118 -13.50 -3.93 -8.07
C ALA A 118 -14.41 -2.85 -8.71
N GLN A 119 -13.82 -1.86 -9.40
CA GLN A 119 -14.53 -0.73 -10.00
C GLN A 119 -14.86 -0.88 -11.49
N GLU A 120 -14.20 -1.76 -12.24
CA GLU A 120 -14.37 -1.93 -13.71
C GLU A 120 -15.78 -2.35 -14.19
N GLY A 121 -16.78 -2.42 -13.30
CA GLY A 121 -18.14 -2.83 -13.66
C GLY A 121 -19.24 -1.90 -13.15
N VAL A 122 -18.90 -0.73 -12.59
CA VAL A 122 -19.93 0.23 -12.14
C VAL A 122 -19.77 1.53 -12.90
N GLY A 123 -20.61 1.70 -13.93
CA GLY A 123 -20.75 2.97 -14.63
C GLY A 123 -21.24 4.05 -13.66
N SER A 124 -20.68 5.25 -13.75
CA SER A 124 -20.93 6.37 -12.83
C SER A 124 -22.30 7.04 -12.99
N GLY A 125 -23.30 6.33 -13.49
CA GLY A 125 -24.52 6.91 -14.07
C GLY A 125 -25.70 6.98 -13.10
N ASP A 126 -26.15 5.84 -12.58
CA ASP A 126 -27.43 5.80 -11.85
C ASP A 126 -27.42 4.82 -10.68
N LEU A 127 -28.07 5.22 -9.58
CA LEU A 127 -28.28 4.38 -8.39
C LEU A 127 -29.01 3.07 -8.75
N LEU A 128 -29.85 3.10 -9.80
CA LEU A 128 -30.60 1.97 -10.33
C LEU A 128 -29.72 0.92 -11.03
N ASP A 129 -28.56 1.30 -11.59
CA ASP A 129 -27.64 0.36 -12.23
C ASP A 129 -26.86 -0.50 -11.21
N LEU A 130 -26.87 -0.13 -9.93
CA LEU A 130 -26.20 -0.90 -8.87
C LEU A 130 -26.98 -2.15 -8.42
N ILE A 131 -28.22 -2.33 -8.88
CA ILE A 131 -29.17 -3.27 -8.26
C ILE A 131 -29.02 -4.74 -8.71
N PRO A 132 -28.62 -5.14 -9.94
CA PRO A 132 -28.65 -6.58 -10.27
C PRO A 132 -27.31 -7.32 -10.38
N ILE A 133 -26.15 -6.68 -10.60
CA ILE A 133 -25.03 -7.41 -11.25
C ILE A 133 -23.80 -7.61 -10.35
N LYS A 134 -23.51 -6.74 -9.38
CA LYS A 134 -22.29 -6.85 -8.54
C LYS A 134 -22.43 -6.10 -7.23
N ALA A 135 -22.02 -6.73 -6.12
CA ALA A 135 -21.98 -6.09 -4.81
C ALA A 135 -21.15 -4.80 -4.86
N PRO A 136 -21.76 -3.62 -4.65
CA PRO A 136 -21.09 -2.35 -4.85
C PRO A 136 -20.03 -2.10 -3.78
N THR A 137 -18.99 -1.37 -4.16
CA THR A 137 -17.95 -0.94 -3.20
C THR A 137 -18.41 0.28 -2.43
N ARG A 138 -17.80 0.53 -1.26
CA ARG A 138 -18.09 1.73 -0.45
C ARG A 138 -17.84 3.03 -1.21
N GLU A 139 -16.75 3.09 -1.99
CA GLU A 139 -16.44 4.25 -2.84
C GLU A 139 -17.59 4.50 -3.83
N THR A 140 -18.03 3.44 -4.51
CA THR A 140 -19.12 3.51 -5.49
C THR A 140 -20.41 4.03 -4.87
N ILE A 141 -20.80 3.52 -3.69
CA ILE A 141 -22.02 3.97 -3.00
C ILE A 141 -21.91 5.44 -2.58
N LEU A 142 -20.79 5.83 -1.98
CA LEU A 142 -20.59 7.21 -1.52
C LEU A 142 -20.60 8.20 -2.69
N CYS A 143 -20.00 7.83 -3.82
CA CYS A 143 -20.00 8.68 -5.02
C CYS A 143 -21.38 8.72 -5.70
N ALA A 144 -22.13 7.60 -5.70
CA ALA A 144 -23.49 7.57 -6.22
C ALA A 144 -24.45 8.44 -5.38
N LEU A 145 -24.29 8.43 -4.06
CA LEU A 145 -25.05 9.29 -3.14
C LEU A 145 -24.74 10.78 -3.35
N ASP A 146 -23.46 11.13 -3.54
CA ASP A 146 -23.06 12.51 -3.86
C ASP A 146 -23.74 13.02 -5.15
N SER A 147 -23.89 12.15 -6.15
CA SER A 147 -24.60 12.49 -7.39
C SER A 147 -26.13 12.55 -7.26
N ALA A 148 -26.73 11.67 -6.45
CA ALA A 148 -28.18 11.50 -6.38
C ALA A 148 -28.88 12.52 -5.47
N GLU A 149 -28.28 12.85 -4.31
CA GLU A 149 -29.01 13.50 -3.21
C GLU A 149 -28.72 15.00 -3.06
N GLY A 150 -28.15 15.62 -4.10
CA GLY A 150 -27.84 17.06 -4.09
C GLY A 150 -26.77 17.44 -3.06
N ARG A 151 -25.53 16.96 -3.25
CA ARG A 151 -24.32 17.41 -2.54
C ARG A 151 -24.46 17.51 -1.02
N GLN A 152 -24.97 16.48 -0.38
CA GLN A 152 -24.77 16.28 1.05
C GLN A 152 -23.26 16.31 1.35
N PHE A 153 -22.80 17.26 2.18
CA PHE A 153 -21.38 17.52 2.41
C PHE A 153 -20.59 16.26 2.81
N TRP A 154 -21.23 15.35 3.57
CA TRP A 154 -20.62 14.11 4.02
C TRP A 154 -20.43 13.08 2.89
N ALA A 155 -21.35 13.00 1.92
CA ALA A 155 -21.26 12.06 0.80
C ALA A 155 -20.13 12.47 -0.15
N SER A 156 -20.04 13.77 -0.44
CA SER A 156 -18.94 14.34 -1.22
C SER A 156 -17.58 14.11 -0.55
N ALA A 157 -17.49 14.37 0.77
CA ALA A 157 -16.28 14.12 1.54
C ALA A 157 -15.91 12.62 1.57
N GLY A 158 -16.90 11.74 1.76
CA GLY A 158 -16.69 10.29 1.76
C GLY A 158 -16.21 9.75 0.41
N CYS A 159 -16.83 10.18 -0.69
CA CYS A 159 -16.39 9.83 -2.06
C CYS A 159 -14.96 10.33 -2.32
N GLY A 160 -14.66 11.57 -1.94
CA GLY A 160 -13.33 12.16 -2.08
C GLY A 160 -12.26 11.40 -1.28
N LEU A 161 -12.56 11.03 -0.03
CA LEU A 161 -11.65 10.25 0.82
C LEU A 161 -11.39 8.85 0.26
N ALA A 162 -12.45 8.13 -0.15
CA ALA A 162 -12.32 6.79 -0.72
C ALA A 162 -11.49 6.81 -2.01
N ARG A 163 -11.77 7.77 -2.91
CA ARG A 163 -10.98 7.97 -4.14
C ARG A 163 -9.52 8.27 -3.81
N THR A 164 -9.27 9.15 -2.85
CA THR A 164 -7.92 9.51 -2.40
C THR A 164 -7.17 8.29 -1.85
N GLY A 165 -7.82 7.44 -1.04
CA GLY A 165 -7.22 6.22 -0.51
C GLY A 165 -6.69 5.29 -1.61
N ARG A 166 -7.49 5.07 -2.66
CA ARG A 166 -7.05 4.30 -3.83
C ARG A 166 -5.87 4.94 -4.56
N TRP A 167 -5.91 6.24 -4.80
CA TRP A 167 -4.84 6.95 -5.52
C TRP A 167 -3.53 7.04 -4.70
N MET A 168 -3.61 7.01 -3.37
CA MET A 168 -2.43 6.93 -2.49
C MET A 168 -1.68 5.59 -2.59
N LEU A 169 -2.27 4.54 -3.18
CA LEU A 169 -1.54 3.31 -3.51
C LEU A 169 -0.46 3.53 -4.57
N VAL A 170 -0.66 4.50 -5.48
CA VAL A 170 0.31 4.81 -6.55
C VAL A 170 1.65 5.30 -5.99
N PRO A 171 1.72 6.38 -5.17
CA PRO A 171 2.98 6.79 -4.58
C PRO A 171 3.57 5.69 -3.69
N LEU A 172 2.75 4.90 -2.98
CA LEU A 172 3.24 3.77 -2.19
C LEU A 172 3.99 2.74 -3.05
N ILE A 173 3.46 2.39 -4.22
CA ILE A 173 4.13 1.50 -5.18
C ILE A 173 5.43 2.11 -5.68
N ILE A 174 5.42 3.40 -6.06
CA ILE A 174 6.62 4.11 -6.53
C ILE A 174 7.73 4.04 -5.48
N PHE A 175 7.43 4.38 -4.22
CA PHE A 175 8.41 4.31 -3.14
C PHE A 175 8.86 2.88 -2.84
N SER A 176 7.97 1.90 -2.99
CA SER A 176 8.34 0.48 -2.85
C SER A 176 9.33 0.05 -3.94
N VAL A 177 9.12 0.45 -5.19
CA VAL A 177 10.05 0.20 -6.31
C VAL A 177 11.39 0.86 -6.04
N VAL A 178 11.40 2.13 -5.60
CA VAL A 178 12.63 2.83 -5.23
C VAL A 178 13.38 2.06 -4.13
N ASN A 179 12.69 1.57 -3.11
CA ASN A 179 13.30 0.76 -2.05
C ASN A 179 13.91 -0.55 -2.58
N VAL A 180 13.26 -1.23 -3.51
CA VAL A 180 13.81 -2.44 -4.15
C VAL A 180 15.08 -2.10 -4.94
N VAL A 181 15.05 -1.05 -5.76
CA VAL A 181 16.22 -0.59 -6.54
C VAL A 181 17.39 -0.25 -5.62
N LEU A 182 17.13 0.48 -4.54
CA LEU A 182 18.13 0.82 -3.54
C LEU A 182 18.72 -0.44 -2.88
N CYS A 183 17.90 -1.44 -2.54
CA CYS A 183 18.38 -2.72 -2.00
C CYS A 183 19.28 -3.46 -2.99
N LEU A 184 18.88 -3.52 -4.27
CA LEU A 184 19.68 -4.14 -5.33
C LEU A 184 21.00 -3.42 -5.56
N TRP A 185 20.99 -2.08 -5.53
CA TRP A 185 22.21 -1.29 -5.63
C TRP A 185 23.16 -1.58 -4.46
N GLN A 186 22.68 -1.62 -3.22
CA GLN A 186 23.51 -1.97 -2.07
C GLN A 186 24.19 -3.35 -2.22
N ILE A 187 23.51 -4.31 -2.84
CA ILE A 187 24.06 -5.65 -3.09
C ILE A 187 25.09 -5.60 -4.22
N ALA A 188 24.81 -4.84 -5.28
CA ALA A 188 25.75 -4.64 -6.38
C ALA A 188 27.09 -4.08 -5.89
N GLU A 189 27.07 -3.08 -5.00
CA GLU A 189 28.29 -2.52 -4.39
C GLU A 189 29.12 -3.54 -3.60
N ARG A 190 28.46 -4.58 -3.05
CA ARG A 190 29.11 -5.61 -2.22
C ARG A 190 29.62 -6.81 -3.02
N GLY A 191 29.50 -6.79 -4.34
CA GLY A 191 29.89 -7.89 -5.23
C GLY A 191 28.71 -8.63 -5.86
N GLY A 192 27.52 -8.05 -5.87
CA GLY A 192 26.36 -8.57 -6.57
C GLY A 192 25.68 -9.77 -5.89
N ALA A 193 24.88 -10.50 -6.66
CA ALA A 193 24.11 -11.64 -6.15
C ALA A 193 25.02 -12.76 -5.61
N GLU A 194 26.21 -12.93 -6.19
CA GLU A 194 27.21 -13.91 -5.71
C GLU A 194 27.60 -13.68 -4.25
N TRP A 195 27.76 -12.42 -3.82
CA TRP A 195 28.03 -12.10 -2.42
C TRP A 195 26.90 -12.56 -1.48
N LEU A 196 25.66 -12.52 -1.96
CA LEU A 196 24.48 -12.93 -1.19
C LEU A 196 24.44 -14.46 -1.01
N PHE A 197 24.79 -15.21 -2.06
CA PHE A 197 24.79 -16.68 -2.06
C PHE A 197 26.09 -17.32 -1.53
N GLY A 198 27.00 -16.53 -0.98
CA GLY A 198 28.22 -17.04 -0.34
C GLY A 198 29.43 -17.16 -1.26
N GLY A 199 29.37 -16.58 -2.47
CA GLY A 199 30.51 -16.43 -3.36
C GLY A 199 31.68 -15.70 -2.70
N LYS A 200 32.89 -16.13 -3.05
CA LYS A 200 34.17 -15.56 -2.59
C LYS A 200 34.32 -14.16 -3.21
N LYS A 201 34.62 -13.17 -2.38
CA LYS A 201 34.57 -11.74 -2.72
C LYS A 201 35.62 -11.32 -3.76
N ARG A 202 35.19 -10.55 -4.77
CA ARG A 202 36.04 -9.64 -5.58
C ARG A 202 36.48 -8.37 -4.82
N SER A 203 35.91 -8.12 -3.64
CA SER A 203 36.24 -6.95 -2.81
C SER A 203 37.55 -7.06 -2.05
N GLU A 204 38.08 -8.26 -1.81
CA GLU A 204 39.45 -8.42 -1.29
C GLU A 204 40.47 -7.95 -2.34
N GLU A 205 40.19 -8.15 -3.63
CA GLU A 205 41.07 -7.73 -4.73
C GLU A 205 41.11 -6.20 -4.89
N LYS A 206 39.99 -5.50 -4.67
CA LYS A 206 39.97 -4.02 -4.65
C LYS A 206 40.65 -3.43 -3.42
N GLN A 207 40.45 -4.00 -2.22
CA GLN A 207 41.15 -3.52 -1.02
C GLN A 207 42.64 -3.83 -1.04
N LEU A 208 43.07 -4.95 -1.64
CA LEU A 208 44.49 -5.22 -1.86
C LEU A 208 45.11 -4.26 -2.88
N GLY A 209 44.40 -3.95 -3.96
CA GLY A 209 44.89 -3.03 -4.99
C GLY A 209 45.09 -1.60 -4.48
N GLU A 210 44.17 -1.12 -3.64
CA GLU A 210 44.27 0.22 -3.03
C GLU A 210 45.39 0.31 -1.99
N TYR A 211 45.57 -0.74 -1.16
CA TYR A 211 46.68 -0.82 -0.21
C TYR A 211 48.07 -0.98 -0.87
N VAL A 212 48.14 -1.63 -2.04
CA VAL A 212 49.40 -1.77 -2.79
C VAL A 212 49.76 -0.48 -3.53
N SER A 213 48.77 0.27 -3.99
CA SER A 213 48.97 1.58 -4.64
C SER A 213 49.42 2.68 -3.68
N GLU A 214 49.14 2.59 -2.37
CA GLU A 214 49.64 3.56 -1.38
C GLU A 214 51.07 3.27 -0.89
N ARG A 215 51.67 2.12 -1.26
CA ARG A 215 53.03 1.73 -0.86
C ARG A 215 54.09 1.78 -1.98
N LEU A 216 53.69 2.13 -3.20
CA LEU A 216 54.58 2.34 -4.36
C LEU A 216 54.68 3.84 -4.66
#